data_AF-A0AAX2EDW3-F1
#
_entry.id   AF-A0AAX2EDW3-F1
#
_cell.length_a   1.000
_cell.length_b   1.000
_cell.length_c   1.000
_cell.angle_alpha   90.00
_cell.angle_beta   90.00
_cell.angle_gamma   90.00
#
_symmetry.space_group_name_H-M   'P 1'
#
loop_
_entity.id
_entity.type
_entity.pdbx_description
1 polymer ?
#
loop_
_entity_poly.entity_id
_entity_poly.type
_entity_poly.pdbx_seq_one_letter_code
_entity_poly.pdbx_strand_id
1 'polypeptide(L)'
;MRFLVSQCYSWEGYHLVQALLEDGHEVSGLHEQTLSDRETHLSMYLGRHAMFREGVQDTDYKAHVSFFGTAKRSAESQQHVDISYATDDTSEQEKQILLPILYGEWMPRDEEAVEWNGKRMLFDDDYFHRNALPIKPVMQTISKLLSGDGSLDKYRFYTKEVCPEQEDRAAIALTRNIRNDLSALHKHYAQFRFFYE
;
A
#
# COMPACT_ATOMS: atom_id res chain seq x y z
N MET A 1 -3.77 1.02 -18.19
CA MET A 1 -4.69 -0.07 -17.76
C MET A 1 -5.70 0.52 -16.79
N ARG A 2 -6.77 -0.22 -16.44
CA ARG A 2 -7.78 0.24 -15.49
C ARG A 2 -7.80 -0.62 -14.25
N PHE A 3 -7.78 0.01 -13.08
CA PHE A 3 -7.76 -0.67 -11.79
C PHE A 3 -8.92 -0.22 -10.92
N LEU A 4 -9.51 -1.16 -10.20
CA LEU A 4 -10.44 -0.88 -9.13
C LEU A 4 -9.69 -1.03 -7.81
N VAL A 5 -9.68 -0.02 -6.96
CA VAL A 5 -8.95 -0.05 -5.67
C VAL A 5 -9.92 0.19 -4.52
N SER A 6 -10.05 -0.81 -3.66
CA SER A 6 -10.79 -0.67 -2.39
C SER A 6 -9.97 0.08 -1.36
N GLN A 7 -10.66 0.82 -0.47
CA GLN A 7 -10.04 1.71 0.52
C GLN A 7 -9.07 2.72 -0.10
N CYS A 8 -9.43 3.32 -1.23
CA CYS A 8 -8.55 4.20 -2.01
C CYS A 8 -8.02 5.44 -1.24
N TYR A 9 -8.63 5.79 -0.10
CA TYR A 9 -8.21 6.89 0.76
C TYR A 9 -7.50 6.46 2.05
N SER A 10 -7.43 5.15 2.35
CA SER A 10 -6.51 4.68 3.39
C SER A 10 -5.09 5.06 3.00
N TRP A 11 -4.15 5.11 3.95
CA TRP A 11 -2.79 5.52 3.61
C TRP A 11 -2.14 4.53 2.63
N GLU A 12 -2.38 3.21 2.76
CA GLU A 12 -1.93 2.23 1.77
C GLU A 12 -2.60 2.43 0.41
N GLY A 13 -3.93 2.60 0.40
CA GLY A 13 -4.71 2.81 -0.82
C GLY A 13 -4.28 4.08 -1.54
N TYR A 14 -4.09 5.17 -0.81
CA TYR A 14 -3.66 6.47 -1.34
C TYR A 14 -2.32 6.34 -2.07
N HIS A 15 -1.31 5.74 -1.44
CA HIS A 15 0.01 5.58 -2.05
C HIS A 15 -0.03 4.62 -3.25
N LEU A 16 -0.86 3.58 -3.23
CA LEU A 16 -1.05 2.70 -4.39
C LEU A 16 -1.74 3.42 -5.55
N VAL A 17 -2.84 4.12 -5.28
CA VAL A 17 -3.57 4.89 -6.30
C VAL A 17 -2.62 5.92 -6.91
N GLN A 18 -1.85 6.64 -6.09
CA GLN A 18 -0.88 7.59 -6.60
C GLN A 18 0.14 6.92 -7.53
N ALA A 19 0.70 5.76 -7.15
CA ALA A 19 1.64 5.02 -7.99
C ALA A 19 1.02 4.57 -9.33
N LEU A 20 -0.22 4.07 -9.31
CA LEU A 20 -0.93 3.68 -10.53
C LEU A 20 -1.20 4.86 -11.46
N LEU A 21 -1.61 6.01 -10.89
CA LEU A 21 -1.87 7.23 -11.66
C LEU A 21 -0.57 7.80 -12.26
N GLU A 22 0.53 7.80 -11.50
CA GLU A 22 1.87 8.20 -11.95
C GLU A 22 2.37 7.33 -13.12
N ASP A 23 2.08 6.02 -13.08
CA ASP A 23 2.41 5.06 -14.16
C ASP A 23 1.48 5.16 -15.39
N GLY A 24 0.55 6.12 -15.42
CA GLY A 24 -0.29 6.36 -16.58
C GLY A 24 -1.57 5.51 -16.61
N HIS A 25 -2.04 5.01 -15.46
CA HIS A 25 -3.22 4.14 -15.39
C HIS A 25 -4.48 4.89 -14.95
N GLU A 26 -5.63 4.39 -15.37
CA GLU A 26 -6.93 4.86 -14.88
C GLU A 26 -7.29 4.08 -13.62
N VAL A 27 -7.82 4.78 -12.61
CA VAL A 27 -8.14 4.18 -11.31
C VAL A 27 -9.55 4.57 -10.88
N SER A 28 -10.35 3.55 -10.59
CA SER A 28 -11.62 3.68 -9.89
C SER A 28 -11.40 3.40 -8.41
N GLY A 29 -11.70 4.37 -7.55
CA GLY A 29 -11.55 4.27 -6.11
C GLY A 29 -12.86 3.91 -5.41
N LEU A 30 -12.81 2.95 -4.49
CA LEU A 30 -13.87 2.68 -3.52
C LEU A 30 -13.39 3.07 -2.13
N HIS A 31 -14.27 3.63 -1.32
CA HIS A 31 -13.99 4.00 0.07
C HIS A 31 -15.20 3.68 0.96
N GLU A 32 -15.01 3.77 2.27
CA GLU A 32 -16.09 3.60 3.24
C GLU A 32 -17.06 4.79 3.20
N GLN A 33 -18.28 4.62 3.72
CA GLN A 33 -19.31 5.68 3.68
C GLN A 33 -18.88 6.96 4.42
N THR A 34 -18.04 6.83 5.45
CA THR A 34 -17.56 7.95 6.25
C THR A 34 -16.05 8.03 6.15
N LEU A 35 -15.53 9.21 5.84
CA LEU A 35 -14.09 9.47 5.79
C LEU A 35 -13.66 10.19 7.07
N SER A 36 -12.47 9.84 7.57
CA SER A 36 -11.75 10.65 8.55
C SER A 36 -11.31 11.99 7.95
N ASP A 37 -10.88 12.94 8.80
CA ASP A 37 -10.33 14.22 8.34
C ASP A 37 -9.10 14.02 7.45
N ARG A 38 -8.25 13.03 7.79
CA ARG A 38 -7.11 12.63 6.98
C ARG A 38 -7.54 12.09 5.62
N GLU A 39 -8.49 11.16 5.58
CA GLU A 39 -8.97 10.59 4.31
C GLU A 39 -9.67 11.65 3.44
N THR A 40 -10.41 12.57 4.05
CA THR A 40 -11.00 13.73 3.37
C THR A 40 -9.91 14.64 2.79
N HIS A 41 -8.81 14.85 3.50
CA HIS A 41 -7.67 15.59 2.97
C HIS A 41 -7.02 14.86 1.78
N LEU A 42 -6.84 13.55 1.87
CA LEU A 42 -6.24 12.71 0.83
C LEU A 42 -7.11 12.63 -0.43
N SER A 43 -8.44 12.55 -0.27
CA SER A 43 -9.38 12.50 -1.39
C SER A 43 -9.28 13.75 -2.28
N MET A 44 -9.00 14.92 -1.68
CA MET A 44 -8.79 16.14 -2.45
C MET A 44 -7.58 16.07 -3.39
N TYR A 45 -6.53 15.31 -3.05
CA TYR A 45 -5.37 15.15 -3.94
C TYR A 45 -5.68 14.22 -5.11
N LEU A 46 -6.32 13.08 -4.84
CA LEU A 46 -6.65 12.09 -5.87
C LEU A 46 -7.78 12.57 -6.79
N GLY A 47 -8.83 13.19 -6.24
CA GLY A 47 -10.01 13.67 -6.97
C GLY A 47 -9.72 14.72 -8.04
N ARG A 48 -8.55 15.38 -8.00
CA ARG A 48 -8.12 16.32 -9.05
C ARG A 48 -7.47 15.64 -10.25
N HIS A 49 -7.13 14.36 -10.14
CA HIS A 49 -6.43 13.65 -11.19
C HIS A 49 -7.41 13.20 -12.29
N ALA A 50 -7.16 13.58 -13.54
CA ALA A 50 -8.10 13.33 -14.65
C ALA A 50 -8.37 11.84 -14.93
N MET A 51 -7.48 10.95 -14.49
CA MET A 51 -7.59 9.49 -14.63
C MET A 51 -8.15 8.79 -13.38
N PHE A 52 -8.54 9.54 -12.35
CA PHE A 52 -9.18 9.00 -11.16
C PHE A 52 -10.69 9.23 -11.20
N ARG A 53 -11.47 8.22 -10.79
CA ARG A 53 -12.93 8.32 -10.60
C ARG A 53 -13.34 7.61 -9.33
N GLU A 54 -14.35 8.12 -8.63
CA GLU A 54 -14.95 7.42 -7.51
C GLU A 54 -16.03 6.43 -7.99
N GLY A 55 -16.13 5.29 -7.30
CA GLY A 55 -17.15 4.29 -7.57
C GLY A 55 -16.82 3.36 -8.73
N VAL A 56 -17.61 2.28 -8.83
CA VAL A 56 -17.49 1.30 -9.92
C VAL A 56 -18.00 1.95 -11.22
N GLN A 57 -17.11 2.06 -12.19
CA GLN A 57 -17.41 2.45 -13.57
C GLN A 57 -17.75 1.22 -14.42
N ASP A 58 -18.58 1.42 -15.45
CA ASP A 58 -18.88 0.42 -16.48
C ASP A 58 -17.67 0.28 -17.43
N THR A 59 -16.69 -0.51 -17.02
CA THR A 59 -15.47 -0.79 -17.76
C THR A 59 -14.82 -2.09 -17.31
N ASP A 60 -14.02 -2.69 -18.19
CA ASP A 60 -13.20 -3.84 -17.84
C ASP A 60 -12.01 -3.42 -16.97
N TYR A 61 -11.99 -3.89 -15.72
CA TYR A 61 -10.84 -3.72 -14.83
C TYR A 61 -9.82 -4.83 -15.03
N LYS A 62 -8.56 -4.44 -15.20
CA LYS A 62 -7.43 -5.39 -15.20
C LYS A 62 -7.33 -6.10 -13.86
N ALA A 63 -7.45 -5.37 -12.75
CA ALA A 63 -7.48 -5.97 -11.43
C ALA A 63 -8.36 -5.15 -10.48
N HIS A 64 -9.01 -5.85 -9.56
CA HIS A 64 -9.57 -5.29 -8.34
C HIS A 64 -8.60 -5.55 -7.18
N VAL A 65 -8.03 -4.49 -6.64
CA VAL A 65 -7.09 -4.53 -5.52
C VAL A 65 -7.84 -4.24 -4.22
N SER A 66 -7.66 -5.11 -3.22
CA SER A 66 -8.11 -4.89 -1.85
C SER A 66 -6.96 -4.91 -0.88
N PHE A 67 -7.20 -4.33 0.29
CA PHE A 67 -6.29 -4.39 1.42
C PHE A 67 -6.92 -5.21 2.53
N PHE A 68 -6.13 -6.08 3.16
CA PHE A 68 -6.47 -6.80 4.39
C PHE A 68 -7.79 -7.61 4.32
N GLY A 69 -8.09 -8.21 3.16
CA GLY A 69 -9.29 -9.04 2.97
C GLY A 69 -10.62 -8.29 3.05
N THR A 70 -10.60 -6.96 2.94
CA THR A 70 -11.79 -6.11 3.15
C THR A 70 -12.81 -6.13 2.02
N ALA A 71 -12.43 -6.63 0.84
CA ALA A 71 -13.36 -6.71 -0.29
C ALA A 71 -13.55 -8.16 -0.72
N LYS A 72 -14.80 -8.49 -1.05
CA LYS A 72 -15.09 -9.72 -1.81
C LYS A 72 -14.74 -9.49 -3.27
N ARG A 73 -14.34 -10.56 -3.96
CA ARG A 73 -14.07 -10.57 -5.40
C ARG A 73 -15.20 -9.87 -6.17
N SER A 74 -14.89 -8.77 -6.85
CA SER A 74 -15.80 -8.10 -7.79
C SER A 74 -15.94 -8.94 -9.05
N ALA A 75 -17.17 -9.07 -9.55
CA ALA A 75 -17.45 -9.76 -10.82
C ALA A 75 -16.96 -8.97 -12.04
N GLU A 76 -16.73 -7.67 -11.89
CA GLU A 76 -16.32 -6.74 -12.96
C GLU A 76 -14.80 -6.72 -13.23
N SER A 77 -14.00 -7.55 -12.55
CA SER A 77 -12.54 -7.55 -12.65
C SER A 77 -11.98 -8.87 -13.17
N GLN A 78 -10.96 -8.79 -14.04
CA GLN A 78 -10.28 -9.98 -14.58
C GLN A 78 -9.59 -10.80 -13.48
N GLN A 79 -9.06 -10.12 -12.46
CA GLN A 79 -8.47 -10.73 -11.28
C GLN A 79 -8.71 -9.88 -10.04
N HIS A 80 -8.72 -10.54 -8.90
CA HIS A 80 -8.72 -9.92 -7.58
C HIS A 80 -7.37 -10.17 -6.92
N VAL A 81 -6.77 -9.13 -6.36
CA VAL A 81 -5.46 -9.17 -5.70
C VAL A 81 -5.63 -8.58 -4.31
N ASP A 82 -5.36 -9.38 -3.28
CA ASP A 82 -5.35 -8.90 -1.90
C ASP A 82 -3.94 -8.51 -1.48
N ILE A 83 -3.82 -7.35 -0.85
CA ILE A 83 -2.58 -6.85 -0.27
C ILE A 83 -2.73 -6.89 1.25
N SER A 84 -1.87 -7.63 1.94
CA SER A 84 -1.96 -7.78 3.39
C SER A 84 -0.59 -7.78 4.04
N TYR A 85 -0.52 -7.48 5.33
CA TYR A 85 0.71 -7.67 6.09
C TYR A 85 1.04 -9.16 6.21
N ALA A 86 2.31 -9.50 6.10
CA ALA A 86 2.77 -10.87 6.32
C ALA A 86 2.55 -11.25 7.79
N THR A 87 1.70 -12.25 8.04
CA THR A 87 1.54 -12.90 9.35
C THR A 87 1.88 -14.38 9.26
N ASP A 88 2.24 -15.00 10.39
CA ASP A 88 2.60 -16.43 10.44
C ASP A 88 1.41 -17.34 10.03
N ASP A 89 0.18 -16.85 10.18
CA ASP A 89 -1.08 -17.56 9.86
C ASP A 89 -1.71 -17.13 8.52
N THR A 90 -0.96 -16.49 7.61
CA THR A 90 -1.57 -15.98 6.39
C THR A 90 -2.08 -17.13 5.51
N SER A 91 -3.40 -17.26 5.40
CA SER A 91 -4.05 -18.28 4.60
C SER A 91 -3.60 -18.23 3.15
N GLU A 92 -3.51 -19.40 2.52
CA GLU A 92 -3.08 -19.56 1.12
C GLU A 92 -4.13 -19.03 0.14
N GLN A 93 -4.24 -17.70 0.01
CA GLN A 93 -4.92 -17.11 -1.14
C GLN A 93 -4.00 -17.19 -2.36
N GLU A 94 -4.56 -17.60 -3.51
CA GLU A 94 -3.80 -17.84 -4.75
C GLU A 94 -3.14 -16.57 -5.31
N LYS A 95 -3.69 -15.38 -5.04
CA LYS A 95 -3.19 -14.08 -5.55
C LYS A 95 -3.07 -13.05 -4.45
N GLN A 96 -1.92 -13.05 -3.78
CA GLN A 96 -1.71 -12.24 -2.59
C GLN A 96 -0.34 -11.54 -2.62
N ILE A 97 -0.32 -10.27 -2.23
CA ILE A 97 0.91 -9.52 -2.01
C ILE A 97 1.09 -9.31 -0.50
N LEU A 98 2.17 -9.85 0.03
CA LEU A 98 2.52 -9.79 1.44
C LEU A 98 3.49 -8.64 1.70
N LEU A 99 3.03 -7.65 2.45
CA LEU A 99 3.78 -6.48 2.88
C LEU A 99 4.57 -6.77 4.16
N PRO A 100 5.80 -6.23 4.31
CA PRO A 100 6.45 -6.12 5.60
C PRO A 100 5.83 -4.95 6.38
N ILE A 101 6.45 -4.56 7.49
CA ILE A 101 6.16 -3.27 8.11
C ILE A 101 6.41 -2.19 7.06
N LEU A 102 5.44 -1.32 6.85
CA LEU A 102 5.57 -0.18 5.96
C LEU A 102 5.71 1.10 6.77
N TYR A 103 6.41 2.08 6.20
CA TYR A 103 6.42 3.42 6.76
C TYR A 103 6.40 4.52 5.69
N GLY A 104 5.83 5.66 6.01
CA GLY A 104 5.76 6.81 5.13
C GLY A 104 4.73 7.83 5.54
N GLU A 105 4.52 8.81 4.66
CA GLU A 105 3.52 9.86 4.85
C GLU A 105 2.13 9.26 5.07
N TRP A 106 1.33 9.91 5.92
CA TRP A 106 -0.05 9.53 6.26
C TRP A 106 -0.23 8.21 7.03
N MET A 107 0.84 7.48 7.34
CA MET A 107 0.73 6.25 8.14
C MET A 107 0.25 6.52 9.58
N PRO A 108 -0.53 5.64 10.21
CA PRO A 108 -0.82 5.73 11.64
C PRO A 108 0.47 5.74 12.49
N ARG A 109 0.65 6.78 13.32
CA ARG A 109 1.87 6.97 14.11
C ARG A 109 1.69 8.02 15.21
N ASP A 110 2.61 8.03 16.16
CA ASP A 110 2.92 9.17 17.03
C ASP A 110 4.33 9.72 16.75
N GLU A 111 4.83 10.60 17.60
CA GLU A 111 6.15 11.24 17.44
C GLU A 111 7.32 10.24 17.35
N GLU A 112 7.23 9.11 18.06
CA GLU A 112 8.33 8.16 18.25
C GLU A 112 8.06 6.78 17.67
N ALA A 113 6.81 6.47 17.34
CA ALA A 113 6.40 5.12 16.94
C ALA A 113 5.43 5.10 15.77
N VAL A 114 5.49 4.03 14.99
CA VAL A 114 4.43 3.63 14.05
C VAL A 114 3.41 2.76 14.79
N GLU A 115 2.15 2.86 14.40
CA GLU A 115 1.13 1.87 14.78
C GLU A 115 1.03 0.82 13.67
N TRP A 116 1.41 -0.42 13.99
CA TRP A 116 1.41 -1.55 13.06
C TRP A 116 0.64 -2.72 13.65
N ASN A 117 -0.40 -3.19 12.94
CA ASN A 117 -1.31 -4.25 13.40
C ASN A 117 -1.88 -4.00 14.82
N GLY A 118 -2.27 -2.76 15.11
CA GLY A 118 -2.78 -2.35 16.42
C GLY A 118 -1.74 -2.34 17.54
N LYS A 119 -0.45 -2.44 17.21
CA LYS A 119 0.66 -2.37 18.16
C LYS A 119 1.54 -1.17 17.87
N ARG A 120 1.92 -0.46 18.93
CA ARG A 120 2.91 0.61 18.87
C ARG A 120 4.32 0.00 18.73
N MET A 121 5.06 0.42 17.71
CA MET A 121 6.44 0.01 17.45
C MET A 121 7.32 1.24 17.28
N LEU A 122 8.35 1.38 18.11
CA LEU A 122 9.25 2.53 18.07
C LEU A 122 10.04 2.57 16.75
N PHE A 123 10.34 3.76 16.27
CA PHE A 123 11.21 3.92 15.11
C PHE A 123 12.64 3.45 15.36
N ASP A 124 13.11 3.47 16.61
CA ASP A 124 14.44 3.01 17.03
C ASP A 124 14.51 1.51 17.32
N ASP A 125 13.39 0.78 17.21
CA ASP A 125 13.34 -0.66 17.43
C ASP A 125 14.18 -1.42 16.37
N ASP A 126 14.93 -2.43 16.81
CA ASP A 126 15.80 -3.24 15.95
C ASP A 126 15.00 -4.02 14.90
N TYR A 127 13.81 -4.51 15.26
CA TYR A 127 12.94 -5.22 14.34
C TYR A 127 12.37 -4.28 13.28
N PHE A 128 11.95 -3.06 13.67
CA PHE A 128 11.59 -2.01 12.72
C PHE A 128 12.75 -1.71 11.78
N HIS A 129 13.94 -1.45 12.33
CA HIS A 129 15.14 -1.13 11.57
C HIS A 129 15.51 -2.18 10.55
N ARG A 130 15.33 -3.46 10.88
CA ARG A 130 15.67 -4.59 10.01
C ARG A 130 14.59 -4.91 8.98
N ASN A 131 13.32 -4.71 9.28
CA ASN A 131 12.21 -5.25 8.47
C ASN A 131 11.35 -4.19 7.78
N ALA A 132 11.36 -2.94 8.22
CA ALA A 132 10.45 -1.95 7.68
C ALA A 132 10.89 -1.42 6.31
N LEU A 133 9.94 -1.19 5.39
CA LEU A 133 10.17 -0.62 4.07
C LEU A 133 9.42 0.70 3.86
N PRO A 134 9.98 1.66 3.12
CA PRO A 134 9.26 2.86 2.74
C PRO A 134 8.10 2.49 1.82
N ILE A 135 6.91 3.03 2.09
CA ILE A 135 5.69 2.68 1.36
C ILE A 135 5.75 3.07 -0.12
N LYS A 136 6.35 4.21 -0.46
CA LYS A 136 6.35 4.72 -1.84
C LYS A 136 7.04 3.74 -2.82
N PRO A 137 8.30 3.29 -2.60
CA PRO A 137 8.91 2.28 -3.46
C PRO A 137 8.16 0.94 -3.50
N VAL A 138 7.53 0.54 -2.39
CA VAL A 138 6.72 -0.68 -2.33
C VAL A 138 5.51 -0.55 -3.26
N MET A 139 4.72 0.51 -3.13
CA MET A 139 3.52 0.74 -3.95
C MET A 139 3.85 0.94 -5.44
N GLN A 140 4.96 1.61 -5.74
CA GLN A 140 5.48 1.71 -7.11
C GLN A 140 5.86 0.34 -7.69
N THR A 141 6.43 -0.54 -6.88
CA THR A 141 6.74 -1.92 -7.31
C THR A 141 5.45 -2.71 -7.54
N ILE A 142 4.47 -2.59 -6.64
CA ILE A 142 3.16 -3.23 -6.78
C ILE A 142 2.44 -2.75 -8.04
N SER A 143 2.46 -1.44 -8.34
CA SER A 143 1.91 -0.88 -9.58
C SER A 143 2.49 -1.57 -10.82
N LYS A 144 3.81 -1.77 -10.86
CA LYS A 144 4.49 -2.48 -11.96
C LYS A 144 4.09 -3.95 -12.04
N LEU A 145 3.97 -4.64 -10.90
CA LEU A 145 3.51 -6.03 -10.85
C LEU A 145 2.08 -6.16 -11.40
N LEU A 146 1.17 -5.30 -10.96
CA LEU A 146 -0.22 -5.26 -11.41
C LEU A 146 -0.34 -4.97 -12.90
N SER A 147 0.61 -4.22 -13.45
CA SER A 147 0.61 -3.78 -14.84
C SER A 147 1.32 -4.73 -15.78
N GLY A 148 2.11 -5.69 -15.29
CA GLY A 148 2.74 -6.73 -16.11
C GLY A 148 1.73 -7.67 -16.77
N ASP A 149 2.14 -8.33 -17.86
CA ASP A 149 1.29 -9.25 -18.63
C ASP A 149 1.23 -10.68 -18.05
N GLY A 150 2.00 -10.95 -16.99
CA GLY A 150 2.00 -12.24 -16.29
C GLY A 150 0.81 -12.42 -15.35
N SER A 151 0.52 -13.67 -14.97
CA SER A 151 -0.35 -13.93 -13.83
C SER A 151 0.32 -13.40 -12.57
N LEU A 152 -0.42 -12.63 -11.78
CA LEU A 152 0.04 -12.23 -10.46
C LEU A 152 -0.10 -13.45 -9.56
N ASP A 153 1.04 -14.01 -9.15
CA ASP A 153 1.12 -15.10 -8.18
C ASP A 153 1.22 -14.51 -6.76
N LYS A 154 1.68 -15.31 -5.79
CA LYS A 154 1.99 -14.82 -4.44
C LYS A 154 3.31 -14.04 -4.49
N TYR A 155 3.33 -12.81 -3.99
CA TYR A 155 4.56 -12.03 -3.81
C TYR A 155 4.75 -11.65 -2.35
N ARG A 156 6.00 -11.55 -1.89
CA ARG A 156 6.33 -11.10 -0.53
C ARG A 156 7.49 -10.12 -0.56
N PHE A 157 7.28 -8.99 0.09
CA PHE A 157 8.25 -7.92 0.18
C PHE A 157 9.15 -8.09 1.40
N TYR A 158 10.44 -7.85 1.19
CA TYR A 158 11.50 -7.92 2.19
C TYR A 158 12.43 -6.74 2.09
N THR A 159 13.09 -6.45 3.19
CA THR A 159 14.33 -5.68 3.16
C THR A 159 15.45 -6.57 2.62
N LYS A 160 16.46 -5.98 1.96
CA LYS A 160 17.61 -6.76 1.48
C LYS A 160 18.34 -7.51 2.58
N GLU A 161 18.36 -6.99 3.81
CA GLU A 161 19.10 -7.58 4.93
C GLU A 161 18.46 -8.84 5.50
N VAL A 162 17.15 -9.05 5.28
CA VAL A 162 16.39 -10.19 5.83
C VAL A 162 15.70 -11.03 4.77
N CYS A 163 15.92 -10.72 3.49
CA CYS A 163 15.38 -11.51 2.39
C CYS A 163 15.96 -12.92 2.44
N PRO A 164 15.13 -13.98 2.37
CA PRO A 164 15.62 -15.36 2.38
C PRO A 164 16.54 -15.63 1.18
N GLU A 165 17.55 -16.48 1.38
CA GLU A 165 18.54 -16.83 0.34
C GLU A 165 17.97 -17.74 -0.78
N GLN A 166 16.79 -18.33 -0.58
CA GLN A 166 16.18 -19.21 -1.58
C GLN A 166 15.61 -18.42 -2.78
N GLU A 167 15.80 -18.97 -3.97
CA GLU A 167 15.35 -18.50 -5.29
C GLU A 167 13.81 -18.51 -5.46
N ASP A 168 13.06 -18.11 -4.44
CA ASP A 168 11.62 -17.93 -4.60
C ASP A 168 11.38 -16.66 -5.44
N ARG A 169 10.86 -16.85 -6.66
CA ARG A 169 10.50 -15.75 -7.56
C ARG A 169 9.43 -14.82 -6.98
N ALA A 170 8.77 -15.25 -5.91
CA ALA A 170 7.83 -14.47 -5.12
C ALA A 170 8.50 -13.41 -4.22
N ALA A 171 9.79 -13.55 -3.89
CA ALA A 171 10.46 -12.65 -2.95
C ALA A 171 10.95 -11.36 -3.64
N ILE A 172 10.52 -10.22 -3.13
CA ILE A 172 10.89 -8.88 -3.63
C ILE A 172 11.70 -8.17 -2.55
N ALA A 173 12.99 -7.96 -2.81
CA ALA A 173 13.89 -7.31 -1.88
C ALA A 173 14.18 -5.85 -2.26
N LEU A 174 13.85 -4.90 -1.37
CA LEU A 174 14.10 -3.48 -1.59
C LEU A 174 15.20 -2.93 -0.67
N THR A 175 15.99 -2.00 -1.19
CA THR A 175 16.91 -1.16 -0.42
C THR A 175 16.20 0.07 0.12
N ARG A 176 16.64 0.57 1.27
CA ARG A 176 16.15 1.82 1.87
C ARG A 176 17.29 2.61 2.49
N ASN A 177 17.07 3.90 2.74
CA ASN A 177 17.96 4.68 3.58
C ASN A 177 17.16 5.15 4.79
N ILE A 178 17.01 4.25 5.77
CA ILE A 178 16.09 4.43 6.89
C ILE A 178 16.31 5.76 7.62
N ARG A 179 17.56 6.23 7.75
CA ARG A 179 17.87 7.52 8.38
C ARG A 179 17.28 8.70 7.60
N ASN A 180 17.50 8.73 6.28
CA ASN A 180 16.98 9.81 5.44
C ASN A 180 15.46 9.73 5.34
N ASP A 181 14.93 8.52 5.21
CA ASP A 181 13.50 8.28 5.05
C ASP A 181 12.74 8.67 6.35
N LEU A 182 13.27 8.31 7.52
CA LEU A 182 12.72 8.75 8.82
C LEU A 182 12.83 10.28 8.99
N SER A 183 13.94 10.90 8.59
CA SER A 183 14.09 12.36 8.67
C SER A 183 13.00 13.09 7.87
N ALA A 184 12.72 12.64 6.64
CA ALA A 184 11.65 13.18 5.82
C ALA A 184 10.27 12.94 6.47
N LEU A 185 10.05 11.75 7.02
CA LEU A 185 8.82 11.37 7.69
C LEU A 185 8.54 12.22 8.95
N HIS A 186 9.55 12.51 9.78
CA HIS A 186 9.39 13.40 10.94
C HIS A 186 9.06 14.84 10.53
N LYS A 187 9.68 15.32 9.44
CA LYS A 187 9.35 16.64 8.89
C LYS A 187 7.90 16.71 8.41
N HIS A 188 7.43 15.67 7.71
CA HIS A 188 6.04 15.57 7.29
C HIS A 188 5.08 15.55 8.48
N TYR A 189 5.34 14.71 9.48
CA TYR A 189 4.52 14.64 10.69
C TYR A 189 4.43 15.98 11.42
N ALA A 190 5.56 16.70 11.58
CA ALA A 190 5.55 18.03 12.20
C ALA A 190 4.70 19.04 11.42
N GLN A 191 4.70 18.97 10.09
CA GLN A 191 3.91 19.87 9.23
C GLN A 191 2.41 19.54 9.26
N PHE A 192 2.05 18.26 9.32
CA PHE A 192 0.69 17.77 9.15
C PHE A 192 0.10 17.17 10.44
N ARG A 193 0.69 17.48 11.60
CA ARG A 193 0.39 16.88 12.91
C ARG A 193 -1.10 16.76 13.22
N PHE A 194 -1.89 17.78 12.87
CA PHE A 194 -3.34 17.81 13.04
C PHE A 194 -4.07 16.59 12.45
N PHE A 195 -3.58 16.00 11.35
CA PHE A 195 -4.18 14.82 10.72
C PHE A 195 -3.78 13.48 11.35
N TYR A 196 -2.92 13.51 12.37
CA TYR A 196 -2.42 12.33 13.08
C TYR A 196 -2.92 12.24 14.54
N GLU A 197 -3.63 13.26 15.02
CA GLU A 197 -4.17 13.35 16.39
C GLU A 197 -5.58 12.77 16.50
#